data_AF-A0A1A2ZF83-F1
#
_entry.id   AF-A0A1A2ZF83-F1
#
_cell.length_a   1.000
_cell.length_b   1.000
_cell.length_c   1.000
_cell.angle_alpha   90.00
_cell.angle_beta   90.00
_cell.angle_gamma   90.00
#
_symmetry.space_group_name_H-M   'P 1'
#
loop_
_entity.id
_entity.type
_entity.pdbx_description
1 polymer ?
#
loop_
_entity_poly.entity_id
_entity_poly.type
_entity_poly.pdbx_seq_one_letter_code
_entity_poly.pdbx_strand_id
1 'polypeptide(L)'
;MTTTRQHIEDLDRDQWASLTKRAAGEAVAAAARLGTKPPAVLAVMAAMTEQDLVEHRNRFGPARTRLSPMMQVVEADQLRLAAERRAREAQQDKQDANAAASMAQAEAEQSARAAEEARERARAVEAQAASKDTEWAAERAAARQALESVRAELGRARADAAADAAVARELVSAAEARAEQGIAELAAQRMVAEQTLHTLRAELERVRADAITAAAAAQEKIRAAEARAEQRVAERTAERAAAEQALQEVRAELERVRADTAAEVAAAHQQVRAAEARAVQRFGERAADRAIAQEALQQVRAELERVRADAAAEVAAARGQISGDVEAGQRAAKAEIERVRAGAKKAVARAQAEAEQVRADAAAKVAAVRERADGEMAAAREHAEREIAAVRKQAEGEIAAAREAAQAEVARARAEADARLAAATPVASPELLTIPIPPPGVRAHTGRIEDALAAVHQMYCILEAGVADDVGSAGSVDVEDVRRLVKTVQEQAADLSQELRDLPAQYSVEWQVDAAAGYASAAANAYGALLQRISTATEQLARFDEDTDAEVIELVNTMLDEHPWRRR
;
A
#
# COMPACT_ATOMS: atom_id res chain seq x y z
N MET A 1 -2.15 -24.30 45.79
CA MET A 1 -2.26 -22.86 45.44
C MET A 1 -3.45 -22.28 46.17
N THR A 2 -3.34 -21.09 46.76
CA THR A 2 -4.46 -20.45 47.47
C THR A 2 -5.53 -20.02 46.45
N THR A 3 -6.81 -20.15 46.83
CA THR A 3 -7.98 -19.80 46.00
C THR A 3 -7.95 -18.38 45.43
N THR A 4 -7.23 -17.45 46.07
CA THR A 4 -7.02 -16.08 45.58
C THR A 4 -6.12 -16.01 44.35
N ARG A 5 -5.08 -16.86 44.26
CA ARG A 5 -4.16 -16.86 43.12
C ARG A 5 -4.85 -17.40 41.86
N GLN A 6 -5.68 -18.43 42.03
CA GLN A 6 -6.48 -18.99 40.94
C GLN A 6 -7.45 -17.94 40.37
N HIS A 7 -8.19 -17.23 41.24
CA HIS A 7 -9.09 -16.18 40.79
C HIS A 7 -8.38 -15.00 40.09
N ILE A 8 -7.14 -14.68 40.47
CA ILE A 8 -6.36 -13.64 39.77
C ILE A 8 -5.91 -14.12 38.39
N GLU A 9 -5.61 -15.41 38.24
CA GLU A 9 -5.23 -16.02 36.96
C GLU A 9 -6.43 -16.12 35.99
N ASP A 10 -7.64 -16.36 36.51
CA ASP A 10 -8.89 -16.50 35.74
C ASP A 10 -9.53 -15.16 35.30
N LEU A 11 -9.05 -14.01 35.81
CA LEU A 11 -9.53 -12.70 35.38
C LEU A 11 -9.15 -12.41 33.92
N ASP A 12 -10.14 -11.96 33.15
CA ASP A 12 -9.95 -11.41 31.80
C ASP A 12 -8.89 -10.29 31.82
N ARG A 13 -8.22 -10.07 30.69
CA ARG A 13 -7.06 -9.16 30.63
C ARG A 13 -7.43 -7.73 31.02
N ASP A 14 -8.57 -7.24 30.56
CA ASP A 14 -9.01 -5.88 30.83
C ASP A 14 -9.52 -5.75 32.28
N GLN A 15 -10.17 -6.80 32.79
CA GLN A 15 -10.62 -6.88 34.19
C GLN A 15 -9.46 -6.95 35.17
N TRP A 16 -8.40 -7.70 34.84
CA TRP A 16 -7.19 -7.75 35.65
C TRP A 16 -6.46 -6.41 35.66
N ALA A 17 -6.35 -5.73 34.50
CA ALA A 17 -5.66 -4.46 34.40
C ALA A 17 -6.36 -3.38 35.22
N SER A 18 -7.68 -3.28 35.09
CA SER A 18 -8.49 -2.34 35.87
C SER A 18 -8.45 -2.63 37.38
N LEU A 19 -8.55 -3.91 37.79
CA LEU A 19 -8.49 -4.30 39.21
C LEU A 19 -7.10 -4.08 39.82
N THR A 20 -6.04 -4.38 39.05
CA THR A 20 -4.65 -4.17 39.46
C THR A 20 -4.33 -2.68 39.59
N LYS A 21 -4.80 -1.85 38.64
CA LYS A 21 -4.63 -0.39 38.70
C LYS A 21 -5.32 0.20 39.93
N ARG A 22 -6.56 -0.23 40.19
CA ARG A 22 -7.33 0.21 41.35
C ARG A 22 -6.64 -0.18 42.67
N ALA A 23 -6.25 -1.44 42.82
CA ALA A 23 -5.57 -1.92 44.02
C ALA A 23 -4.21 -1.22 44.23
N ALA A 24 -3.44 -0.98 43.16
CA ALA A 24 -2.18 -0.24 43.24
C ALA A 24 -2.39 1.22 43.63
N GLY A 25 -3.41 1.89 43.05
CA GLY A 25 -3.77 3.26 43.42
C GLY A 25 -4.22 3.40 44.87
N GLU A 26 -5.04 2.47 45.35
CA GLU A 26 -5.49 2.42 46.75
C GLU A 26 -4.33 2.18 47.72
N ALA A 27 -3.39 1.29 47.38
CA ALA A 27 -2.21 1.03 48.18
C ALA A 27 -1.25 2.23 48.25
N VAL A 28 -1.08 2.96 47.13
CA VAL A 28 -0.29 4.20 47.09
C VAL A 28 -0.94 5.30 47.93
N ALA A 29 -2.26 5.46 47.83
CA ALA A 29 -3.02 6.42 48.63
C ALA A 29 -2.99 6.07 50.13
N ALA A 30 -3.03 4.79 50.49
CA ALA A 30 -2.88 4.33 51.87
C ALA A 30 -1.49 4.63 52.45
N ALA A 31 -0.42 4.37 51.68
CA ALA A 31 0.95 4.67 52.10
C ALA A 31 1.17 6.17 52.34
N ALA A 32 0.64 7.01 51.45
CA ALA A 32 0.70 8.47 51.60
C ALA A 32 0.01 8.97 52.88
N ARG A 33 -1.16 8.41 53.23
CA ARG A 33 -1.88 8.73 54.48
C ARG A 33 -1.11 8.34 55.74
N LEU A 34 -0.34 7.26 55.68
CA LEU A 34 0.46 6.76 56.78
C LEU A 34 1.86 7.40 56.86
N GLY A 35 2.17 8.36 55.97
CA GLY A 35 3.50 8.98 55.89
C GLY A 35 4.62 8.00 55.49
N THR A 36 4.25 6.84 54.94
CA THR A 36 5.21 5.81 54.51
C THR A 36 5.39 5.85 53.01
N LYS A 37 6.61 5.59 52.53
CA LYS A 37 6.89 5.58 51.10
C LYS A 37 6.29 4.31 50.48
N PRO A 38 5.37 4.43 49.49
CA PRO A 38 4.81 3.24 48.84
C PRO A 38 5.90 2.43 48.14
N PRO A 39 5.79 1.09 48.11
CA PRO A 39 6.68 0.24 47.34
C PRO A 39 6.73 0.69 45.87
N ALA A 40 7.94 0.81 45.32
CA ALA A 40 8.16 1.38 43.99
C ALA A 40 7.36 0.68 42.89
N VAL A 41 7.15 -0.64 43.03
CA VAL A 41 6.36 -1.44 42.08
C VAL A 41 4.89 -1.01 42.06
N LEU A 42 4.27 -0.75 43.23
CA LEU A 42 2.88 -0.31 43.30
C LEU A 42 2.70 1.12 42.79
N ALA A 43 3.68 1.99 43.06
CA ALA A 43 3.68 3.34 42.51
C ALA A 43 3.76 3.36 40.98
N VAL A 44 4.59 2.47 40.40
CA VAL A 44 4.68 2.31 38.94
C VAL A 44 3.39 1.73 38.36
N MET A 45 2.85 0.67 38.95
CA MET A 45 1.62 0.04 38.47
C MET A 45 0.39 0.95 38.58
N ALA A 46 0.31 1.80 39.61
CA ALA A 46 -0.75 2.81 39.75
C ALA A 46 -0.67 3.92 38.69
N ALA A 47 0.55 4.25 38.24
CA ALA A 47 0.80 5.27 37.22
C ALA A 47 0.63 4.75 35.78
N MET A 48 0.60 3.43 35.58
CA MET A 48 0.40 2.81 34.27
C MET A 48 -1.06 2.92 33.79
N THR A 49 -1.24 3.04 32.47
CA THR A 49 -2.58 2.93 31.87
C THR A 49 -3.08 1.48 31.95
N GLU A 50 -4.39 1.25 31.78
CA GLU A 50 -4.91 -0.13 31.74
C GLU A 50 -4.32 -0.90 30.56
N GLN A 51 -4.13 -0.23 29.42
CA GLN A 51 -3.41 -0.76 28.25
C GLN A 51 -1.96 -1.14 28.58
N ASP A 52 -1.22 -0.27 29.28
CA ASP A 52 0.15 -0.54 29.70
C ASP A 52 0.22 -1.77 30.63
N LEU A 53 -0.78 -1.94 31.51
CA LEU A 53 -0.88 -3.09 32.40
C LEU A 53 -1.21 -4.37 31.63
N VAL A 54 -2.13 -4.33 30.66
CA VAL A 54 -2.41 -5.47 29.76
C VAL A 54 -1.14 -5.87 28.99
N GLU A 55 -0.41 -4.89 28.46
CA GLU A 55 0.83 -5.14 27.71
C GLU A 55 1.93 -5.69 28.62
N HIS A 56 2.03 -5.18 29.86
CA HIS A 56 2.93 -5.71 30.89
C HIS A 56 2.57 -7.16 31.28
N ARG A 57 1.28 -7.50 31.41
CA ARG A 57 0.83 -8.89 31.63
C ARG A 57 1.10 -9.77 30.41
N ASN A 58 0.96 -9.27 29.19
CA ASN A 58 1.28 -10.04 27.98
C ASN A 58 2.78 -10.35 27.86
N ARG A 59 3.63 -9.44 28.35
CA ARG A 59 5.08 -9.52 28.22
C ARG A 59 5.78 -10.23 29.39
N PHE A 60 5.25 -10.08 30.60
CA PHE A 60 5.83 -10.59 31.84
C PHE A 60 4.89 -11.49 32.65
N GLY A 61 3.67 -11.71 32.17
CA GLY A 61 2.74 -12.65 32.77
C GLY A 61 3.26 -14.09 32.68
N PRO A 62 2.65 -15.00 33.45
CA PRO A 62 2.99 -16.42 33.37
C PRO A 62 2.91 -16.87 31.92
N ALA A 63 3.97 -17.56 31.46
CA ALA A 63 4.05 -18.07 30.09
C ALA A 63 2.73 -18.79 29.77
N ARG A 64 2.10 -18.42 28.63
CA ARG A 64 0.84 -19.04 28.20
C ARG A 64 0.95 -20.54 28.43
N THR A 65 0.07 -21.06 29.28
CA THR A 65 -0.02 -22.49 29.57
C THR A 65 0.01 -23.18 28.22
N ARG A 66 1.04 -24.00 27.95
CA ARG A 66 1.18 -24.67 26.65
C ARG A 66 -0.10 -25.47 26.46
N LEU A 67 -0.98 -24.93 25.60
CA LEU A 67 -2.26 -25.55 25.32
C LEU A 67 -1.93 -26.96 24.82
N SER A 68 -2.58 -27.96 25.41
CA SER A 68 -2.49 -29.35 24.92
C SER A 68 -2.70 -29.36 23.40
N PRO A 69 -2.06 -30.26 22.64
CA PRO A 69 -2.28 -30.36 21.19
C PRO A 69 -3.76 -30.38 20.79
N MET A 70 -4.62 -30.96 21.62
CA MET A 70 -6.08 -30.98 21.42
C MET A 70 -6.71 -29.58 21.55
N MET A 71 -6.23 -28.76 22.50
CA MET A 71 -6.70 -27.38 22.67
C MET A 71 -6.16 -26.43 21.59
N GLN A 72 -4.98 -26.70 21.03
CA GLN A 72 -4.47 -25.95 19.85
C GLN A 72 -5.33 -26.22 18.62
N VAL A 73 -5.80 -27.45 18.43
CA VAL A 73 -6.76 -27.79 17.36
C VAL A 73 -8.09 -27.06 17.58
N VAL A 74 -8.59 -27.00 18.81
CA VAL A 74 -9.81 -26.25 19.14
C VAL A 74 -9.65 -24.75 18.88
N GLU A 75 -8.50 -24.15 19.25
CA GLU A 75 -8.21 -22.74 18.96
C GLU A 75 -8.11 -22.48 17.45
N ALA A 76 -7.45 -23.36 16.70
CA ALA A 76 -7.38 -23.28 15.24
C ALA A 76 -8.77 -23.37 14.59
N ASP A 77 -9.65 -24.24 15.09
CA ASP A 77 -11.01 -24.39 14.58
C ASP A 77 -11.89 -23.18 14.93
N GLN A 78 -11.71 -22.59 16.12
CA GLN A 78 -12.35 -21.32 16.48
C GLN A 78 -11.90 -20.16 15.57
N LEU A 79 -10.61 -20.08 15.26
CA LEU A 79 -10.07 -19.07 14.33
C LEU A 79 -10.60 -19.28 12.91
N ARG A 80 -10.72 -20.55 12.46
CA ARG A 80 -11.35 -20.88 11.18
C ARG A 80 -12.81 -20.42 11.14
N LEU A 81 -13.60 -20.73 12.17
CA LEU A 81 -15.00 -20.29 12.26
C LEU A 81 -15.14 -18.77 12.32
N ALA A 82 -14.21 -18.08 12.99
CA ALA A 82 -14.18 -16.61 13.01
C ALA A 82 -13.85 -16.03 11.62
N ALA A 83 -12.91 -16.65 10.89
CA ALA A 83 -12.60 -16.26 9.51
C ALA A 83 -13.79 -16.52 8.56
N GLU A 84 -14.45 -17.67 8.69
CA GLU A 84 -15.65 -18.00 7.91
C GLU A 84 -16.79 -17.01 8.18
N ARG A 85 -17.02 -16.61 9.45
CA ARG A 85 -18.01 -15.58 9.80
C ARG A 85 -17.68 -14.24 9.15
N ARG A 86 -16.44 -13.78 9.25
CA ARG A 86 -15.99 -12.53 8.60
C ARG A 86 -16.14 -12.58 7.09
N ALA A 87 -15.88 -13.72 6.46
CA ALA A 87 -16.07 -13.89 5.02
C ALA A 87 -17.57 -13.80 4.62
N ARG A 88 -18.47 -14.36 5.45
CA ARG A 88 -19.92 -14.23 5.24
C ARG A 88 -20.40 -12.80 5.45
N GLU A 89 -19.93 -12.12 6.49
CA GLU A 89 -20.22 -10.70 6.74
C GLU A 89 -19.76 -9.84 5.56
N ALA A 90 -18.52 -9.99 5.10
CA ALA A 90 -18.02 -9.24 3.94
C ALA A 90 -18.82 -9.52 2.65
N GLN A 91 -19.31 -10.75 2.47
CA GLN A 91 -20.16 -11.10 1.34
C GLN A 91 -21.55 -10.48 1.46
N GLN A 92 -22.10 -10.43 2.68
CA GLN A 92 -23.36 -9.75 2.96
C GLN A 92 -23.23 -8.24 2.71
N ASP A 93 -22.18 -7.61 3.23
CA ASP A 93 -21.89 -6.19 3.02
C ASP A 93 -21.77 -5.86 1.52
N LYS A 94 -21.16 -6.75 0.73
CA LYS A 94 -21.11 -6.62 -0.73
C LYS A 94 -22.49 -6.70 -1.38
N GLN A 95 -23.35 -7.61 -0.92
CA GLN A 95 -24.73 -7.72 -1.42
C GLN A 95 -25.55 -6.48 -1.05
N ASP A 96 -25.41 -5.99 0.18
CA ASP A 96 -26.09 -4.80 0.67
C ASP A 96 -25.63 -3.54 -0.10
N ALA A 97 -24.33 -3.41 -0.36
CA ALA A 97 -23.78 -2.34 -1.19
C ALA A 97 -24.31 -2.39 -2.64
N ASN A 98 -24.42 -3.58 -3.23
CA ASN A 98 -25.00 -3.74 -4.57
C ASN A 98 -26.50 -3.40 -4.59
N ALA A 99 -27.24 -3.77 -3.54
CA ALA A 99 -28.65 -3.44 -3.39
C ALA A 99 -28.84 -1.91 -3.26
N ALA A 100 -28.01 -1.26 -2.43
CA ALA A 100 -28.00 0.19 -2.28
C ALA A 100 -27.68 0.90 -3.61
N ALA A 101 -26.68 0.42 -4.35
CA ALA A 101 -26.35 0.96 -5.68
C ALA A 101 -27.50 0.81 -6.68
N SER A 102 -28.18 -0.34 -6.67
CA SER A 102 -29.34 -0.58 -7.55
C SER A 102 -30.53 0.32 -7.20
N MET A 103 -30.79 0.55 -5.91
CA MET A 103 -31.82 1.49 -5.47
C MET A 103 -31.48 2.92 -5.88
N ALA A 104 -30.23 3.36 -5.71
CA ALA A 104 -29.79 4.69 -6.12
C ALA A 104 -29.91 4.90 -7.64
N GLN A 105 -29.61 3.88 -8.45
CA GLN A 105 -29.82 3.92 -9.90
C GLN A 105 -31.31 4.05 -10.25
N ALA A 106 -32.18 3.28 -9.61
CA ALA A 106 -33.62 3.36 -9.83
C ALA A 106 -34.19 4.75 -9.45
N GLU A 107 -33.73 5.34 -8.34
CA GLU A 107 -34.12 6.68 -7.91
C GLU A 107 -33.61 7.77 -8.87
N ALA A 108 -32.39 7.62 -9.39
CA ALA A 108 -31.83 8.51 -10.40
C ALA A 108 -32.62 8.44 -11.72
N GLU A 109 -33.00 7.24 -12.16
CA GLU A 109 -33.85 7.06 -13.35
C GLU A 109 -35.26 7.65 -13.15
N GLN A 110 -35.87 7.45 -11.98
CA GLN A 110 -37.16 8.07 -11.66
C GLN A 110 -37.06 9.60 -11.66
N SER A 111 -35.99 10.15 -11.08
CA SER A 111 -35.74 11.60 -11.07
C SER A 111 -35.53 12.15 -12.48
N ALA A 112 -34.82 11.41 -13.34
CA ALA A 112 -34.63 11.78 -14.74
C ALA A 112 -35.95 11.80 -15.51
N ARG A 113 -36.80 10.78 -15.33
CA ARG A 113 -38.15 10.74 -15.96
C ARG A 113 -39.03 11.88 -15.46
N ALA A 114 -39.05 12.15 -14.16
CA ALA A 114 -39.81 13.26 -13.60
C ALA A 114 -39.33 14.63 -14.14
N ALA A 115 -38.01 14.81 -14.32
CA ALA A 115 -37.45 16.01 -14.91
C ALA A 115 -37.82 16.15 -16.39
N GLU A 116 -37.87 15.04 -17.14
CA GLU A 116 -38.28 15.04 -18.54
C GLU A 116 -39.77 15.37 -18.68
N GLU A 117 -40.64 14.74 -17.88
CA GLU A 117 -42.07 15.09 -17.84
C GLU A 117 -42.29 16.56 -17.46
N ALA A 118 -41.52 17.10 -16.49
CA ALA A 118 -41.61 18.51 -16.13
C ALA A 118 -41.22 19.44 -17.28
N ARG A 119 -40.19 19.07 -18.05
CA ARG A 119 -39.77 19.82 -19.26
C ARG A 119 -40.82 19.74 -20.36
N GLU A 120 -41.44 18.59 -20.58
CA GLU A 120 -42.54 18.45 -21.54
C GLU A 120 -43.75 19.29 -21.15
N ARG A 121 -44.13 19.27 -19.86
CA ARG A 121 -45.19 20.14 -19.33
C ARG A 121 -44.86 21.62 -19.52
N ALA A 122 -43.61 22.03 -19.28
CA ALA A 122 -43.16 23.40 -19.52
C ALA A 122 -43.29 23.79 -21.01
N ARG A 123 -42.82 22.94 -21.93
CA ARG A 123 -42.98 23.16 -23.38
C ARG A 123 -44.44 23.26 -23.80
N ALA A 124 -45.32 22.44 -23.22
CA ALA A 124 -46.76 22.49 -23.51
C ALA A 124 -47.40 23.80 -23.03
N VAL A 125 -47.02 24.28 -21.84
CA VAL A 125 -47.48 25.57 -21.32
C VAL A 125 -46.96 26.73 -22.17
N GLU A 126 -45.69 26.70 -22.59
CA GLU A 126 -45.11 27.70 -23.49
C GLU A 126 -45.82 27.72 -24.85
N ALA A 127 -46.11 26.56 -25.44
CA ALA A 127 -46.88 26.46 -26.68
C ALA A 127 -48.31 27.01 -26.53
N GLN A 128 -48.96 26.73 -25.39
CA GLN A 128 -50.29 27.27 -25.09
C GLN A 128 -50.26 28.79 -24.90
N ALA A 129 -49.23 29.31 -24.22
CA ALA A 129 -49.04 30.75 -24.06
C ALA A 129 -48.82 31.44 -25.41
N ALA A 130 -47.96 30.87 -26.26
CA ALA A 130 -47.73 31.37 -27.62
C ALA A 130 -49.03 31.37 -28.46
N SER A 131 -49.83 30.31 -28.38
CA SER A 131 -51.14 30.26 -29.05
C SER A 131 -52.07 31.37 -28.57
N LYS A 132 -52.19 31.58 -27.25
CA LYS A 132 -53.00 32.65 -26.68
C LYS A 132 -52.49 34.04 -27.07
N ASP A 133 -51.19 34.24 -27.15
CA ASP A 133 -50.61 35.50 -27.61
C ASP A 133 -50.96 35.78 -29.07
N THR A 134 -50.97 34.74 -29.93
CA THR A 134 -51.43 34.88 -31.32
C THR A 134 -52.93 35.18 -31.41
N GLU A 135 -53.76 34.55 -30.57
CA GLU A 135 -55.20 34.82 -30.48
C GLU A 135 -55.45 36.28 -30.05
N TRP A 136 -54.79 36.74 -28.98
CA TRP A 136 -54.90 38.14 -28.54
C TRP A 136 -54.36 39.13 -29.56
N ALA A 137 -53.31 38.78 -30.32
CA ALA A 137 -52.83 39.61 -31.41
C ALA A 137 -53.87 39.72 -32.54
N ALA A 138 -54.52 38.61 -32.89
CA ALA A 138 -55.61 38.59 -33.88
C ALA A 138 -56.83 39.38 -33.40
N GLU A 139 -57.23 39.22 -32.13
CA GLU A 139 -58.34 39.98 -31.52
C GLU A 139 -58.07 41.48 -31.53
N ARG A 140 -56.84 41.91 -31.16
CA ARG A 140 -56.44 43.32 -31.23
C ARG A 140 -56.42 43.85 -32.67
N ALA A 141 -56.01 43.04 -33.65
CA ALA A 141 -56.04 43.42 -35.05
C ALA A 141 -57.49 43.62 -35.55
N ALA A 142 -58.39 42.70 -35.20
CA ALA A 142 -59.81 42.79 -35.52
C ALA A 142 -60.47 44.02 -34.86
N ALA A 143 -60.17 44.29 -33.59
CA ALA A 143 -60.67 45.48 -32.89
C ALA A 143 -60.19 46.79 -33.54
N ARG A 144 -58.94 46.84 -34.02
CA ARG A 144 -58.43 47.99 -34.78
C ARG A 144 -59.16 48.19 -36.10
N GLN A 145 -59.37 47.11 -36.86
CA GLN A 145 -60.13 47.17 -38.11
C GLN A 145 -61.57 47.63 -37.88
N ALA A 146 -62.22 47.16 -36.82
CA ALA A 146 -63.57 47.61 -36.44
C ALA A 146 -63.61 49.11 -36.12
N LEU A 147 -62.64 49.62 -35.36
CA LEU A 147 -62.52 51.05 -35.07
C LEU A 147 -62.26 51.89 -36.33
N GLU A 148 -61.45 51.39 -37.26
CA GLU A 148 -61.21 52.04 -38.55
C GLU A 148 -62.47 52.09 -39.41
N SER A 149 -63.26 51.00 -39.44
CA SER A 149 -64.56 50.95 -40.12
C SER A 149 -65.53 51.98 -39.56
N VAL A 150 -65.68 52.04 -38.23
CA VAL A 150 -66.55 53.01 -37.55
C VAL A 150 -66.11 54.45 -37.85
N ARG A 151 -64.80 54.73 -37.88
CA ARG A 151 -64.29 56.05 -38.26
C ARG A 151 -64.61 56.40 -39.72
N ALA A 152 -64.51 55.43 -40.63
CA ALA A 152 -64.86 55.63 -42.04
C ALA A 152 -66.36 55.86 -42.24
N GLU A 153 -67.22 55.15 -41.50
CA GLU A 153 -68.67 55.36 -41.48
C GLU A 153 -69.05 56.73 -40.92
N LEU A 154 -68.42 57.15 -39.81
CA LEU A 154 -68.64 58.47 -39.21
C LEU A 154 -68.18 59.60 -40.16
N GLY A 155 -67.09 59.37 -40.92
CA GLY A 155 -66.63 60.27 -41.97
C GLY A 155 -67.65 60.43 -43.09
N ARG A 156 -68.27 59.33 -43.54
CA ARG A 156 -69.35 59.35 -44.55
C ARG A 156 -70.59 60.07 -44.04
N ALA A 157 -71.08 59.73 -42.85
CA ALA A 157 -72.24 60.37 -42.26
C ALA A 157 -72.06 61.90 -42.10
N ARG A 158 -70.84 62.37 -41.79
CA ARG A 158 -70.52 63.80 -41.74
C ARG A 158 -70.53 64.46 -43.13
N ALA A 159 -70.08 63.77 -44.17
CA ALA A 159 -70.12 64.27 -45.53
C ALA A 159 -71.57 64.36 -46.04
N ASP A 160 -72.39 63.34 -45.76
CA ASP A 160 -73.81 63.32 -46.14
C ASP A 160 -74.59 64.44 -45.43
N ALA A 161 -74.39 64.61 -44.11
CA ALA A 161 -75.01 65.70 -43.36
C ALA A 161 -74.59 67.10 -43.86
N ALA A 162 -73.35 67.25 -44.33
CA ALA A 162 -72.88 68.50 -44.93
C ALA A 162 -73.53 68.76 -46.29
N ALA A 163 -73.78 67.71 -47.09
CA ALA A 163 -74.50 67.82 -48.36
C ALA A 163 -75.97 68.20 -48.15
N ASP A 164 -76.66 67.56 -47.20
CA ASP A 164 -78.06 67.88 -46.85
C ASP A 164 -78.21 69.32 -46.35
N ALA A 165 -77.25 69.81 -45.56
CA ALA A 165 -77.22 71.19 -45.10
C ALA A 165 -77.02 72.20 -46.26
N ALA A 166 -76.31 71.81 -47.32
CA ALA A 166 -76.13 72.65 -48.51
C ALA A 166 -77.44 72.75 -49.31
N VAL A 167 -78.13 71.61 -49.51
CA VAL A 167 -79.44 71.55 -50.19
C VAL A 167 -80.50 72.38 -49.45
N ALA A 168 -80.53 72.30 -48.11
CA ALA A 168 -81.46 73.08 -47.30
C ALA A 168 -81.26 74.61 -47.48
N ARG A 169 -80.02 75.08 -47.65
CA ARG A 169 -79.71 76.50 -47.88
C ARG A 169 -80.18 76.99 -49.25
N GLU A 170 -80.03 76.17 -50.30
CA GLU A 170 -80.54 76.52 -51.63
C GLU A 170 -82.08 76.63 -51.64
N LEU A 171 -82.78 75.70 -50.97
CA LEU A 171 -84.24 75.73 -50.87
C LEU A 171 -84.77 76.99 -50.17
N VAL A 172 -84.07 77.47 -49.13
CA VAL A 172 -84.42 78.73 -48.45
C VAL A 172 -84.24 79.93 -49.36
N SER A 173 -83.13 80.01 -50.12
CA SER A 173 -82.91 81.11 -51.06
C SER A 173 -83.94 81.16 -52.20
N ALA A 174 -84.42 80.00 -52.65
CA ALA A 174 -85.47 79.91 -53.68
C ALA A 174 -86.86 80.32 -53.16
N ALA A 175 -87.12 80.13 -51.86
CA ALA A 175 -88.38 80.56 -51.24
C ALA A 175 -88.43 82.08 -51.05
N GLU A 176 -87.30 82.71 -50.68
CA GLU A 176 -87.17 84.16 -50.54
C GLU A 176 -87.38 84.88 -51.88
N ALA A 177 -86.83 84.36 -52.99
CA ALA A 177 -87.02 84.93 -54.33
C ALA A 177 -88.50 84.91 -54.82
N ARG A 178 -89.30 83.92 -54.39
CA ARG A 178 -90.73 83.82 -54.75
C ARG A 178 -91.60 84.79 -53.96
N ALA A 179 -91.22 85.11 -52.72
CA ALA A 179 -91.93 86.06 -51.88
C ALA A 179 -91.81 87.50 -52.43
N GLU A 180 -90.68 87.84 -53.06
CA GLU A 180 -90.43 89.17 -53.63
C GLU A 180 -91.21 89.41 -54.95
N GLN A 181 -91.48 88.37 -55.75
CA GLN A 181 -92.27 88.48 -56.99
C GLN A 181 -93.77 88.72 -56.74
N GLY A 182 -94.34 88.17 -55.66
CA GLY A 182 -95.76 88.32 -55.33
C GLY A 182 -96.17 89.72 -54.85
N ILE A 183 -95.21 90.52 -54.35
CA ILE A 183 -95.46 91.88 -53.86
C ILE A 183 -95.52 92.89 -55.04
N ALA A 184 -94.96 92.55 -56.21
CA ALA A 184 -94.97 93.41 -57.40
C ALA A 184 -96.25 93.31 -58.25
N GLU A 185 -96.93 92.16 -58.31
CA GLU A 185 -98.14 91.96 -59.13
C GLU A 185 -99.41 92.59 -58.54
N LEU A 186 -99.50 92.71 -57.22
CA LEU A 186 -100.66 93.31 -56.52
C LEU A 186 -100.72 94.85 -56.65
N ALA A 187 -99.66 95.50 -57.13
CA ALA A 187 -99.64 96.93 -57.38
C ALA A 187 -100.21 97.33 -58.77
N ALA A 188 -100.30 96.39 -59.73
CA ALA A 188 -100.70 96.68 -61.10
C ALA A 188 -102.21 96.58 -61.38
N GLN A 189 -102.96 95.84 -60.55
CA GLN A 189 -104.39 95.56 -60.79
C GLN A 189 -105.36 96.65 -60.27
N ARG A 190 -104.86 97.64 -59.53
CA ARG A 190 -105.69 98.67 -58.85
C ARG A 190 -106.13 99.83 -59.77
N MET A 191 -105.49 100.03 -60.93
CA MET A 191 -105.75 101.17 -61.85
C MET A 191 -106.84 100.89 -62.91
N VAL A 192 -107.26 99.63 -63.11
CA VAL A 192 -108.28 99.25 -64.11
C VAL A 192 -109.71 99.29 -63.52
N ALA A 193 -109.84 99.36 -62.19
CA ALA A 193 -111.12 99.31 -61.48
C ALA A 193 -111.87 100.66 -61.40
N GLU A 194 -111.25 101.79 -61.74
CA GLU A 194 -111.86 103.12 -61.58
C GLU A 194 -112.63 103.63 -62.81
N GLN A 195 -112.43 103.05 -64.00
CA GLN A 195 -113.10 103.47 -65.25
C GLN A 195 -114.47 102.80 -65.49
N THR A 196 -114.80 101.73 -64.77
CA THR A 196 -116.09 101.02 -64.83
C THR A 196 -117.18 101.64 -63.94
N LEU A 197 -116.83 102.61 -63.08
CA LEU A 197 -117.74 103.23 -62.11
C LEU A 197 -118.66 104.31 -62.68
N HIS A 198 -118.45 104.78 -63.92
CA HIS A 198 -119.29 105.82 -64.53
C HIS A 198 -120.51 105.26 -65.28
N THR A 199 -120.44 104.04 -65.78
CA THR A 199 -121.52 103.38 -66.54
C THR A 199 -122.61 102.78 -65.63
N LEU A 200 -122.27 102.50 -64.36
CA LEU A 200 -123.19 101.92 -63.37
C LEU A 200 -124.16 102.94 -62.73
N ARG A 201 -123.99 104.24 -63.01
CA ARG A 201 -124.83 105.31 -62.41
C ARG A 201 -126.23 105.46 -63.01
N ALA A 202 -126.50 104.87 -64.18
CA ALA A 202 -127.84 104.85 -64.79
C ALA A 202 -128.69 103.62 -64.41
N GLU A 203 -128.05 102.53 -63.95
CA GLU A 203 -128.73 101.32 -63.46
C GLU A 203 -129.07 101.41 -61.95
N LEU A 204 -128.43 102.35 -61.24
CA LEU A 204 -128.54 102.60 -59.80
C LEU A 204 -129.93 103.08 -59.31
N GLU A 205 -130.78 103.59 -60.20
CA GLU A 205 -132.18 103.96 -59.85
C GLU A 205 -133.16 102.78 -59.99
N ARG A 206 -132.80 101.72 -60.75
CA ARG A 206 -133.61 100.50 -60.90
C ARG A 206 -133.27 99.43 -59.86
N VAL A 207 -132.02 99.43 -59.39
CA VAL A 207 -131.50 98.54 -58.33
C VAL A 207 -131.88 99.01 -56.92
N ARG A 208 -132.33 100.26 -56.74
CA ARG A 208 -132.72 100.82 -55.43
C ARG A 208 -133.94 100.13 -54.79
N ALA A 209 -134.78 99.46 -55.59
CA ALA A 209 -135.90 98.66 -55.10
C ALA A 209 -135.49 97.19 -54.76
N ASP A 210 -134.52 96.62 -55.48
CA ASP A 210 -133.95 95.29 -55.19
C ASP A 210 -132.88 95.31 -54.08
N ALA A 211 -132.31 96.49 -53.80
CA ALA A 211 -131.31 96.73 -52.76
C ALA A 211 -131.83 96.55 -51.33
N ILE A 212 -133.14 96.74 -51.08
CA ILE A 212 -133.72 96.57 -49.75
C ILE A 212 -133.81 95.08 -49.39
N THR A 213 -134.08 94.20 -50.38
CA THR A 213 -134.12 92.74 -50.20
C THR A 213 -132.71 92.12 -50.21
N ALA A 214 -131.79 92.66 -51.01
CA ALA A 214 -130.39 92.24 -51.05
C ALA A 214 -129.58 92.69 -49.81
N ALA A 215 -129.90 93.85 -49.21
CA ALA A 215 -129.27 94.31 -47.98
C ALA A 215 -129.59 93.38 -46.80
N ALA A 216 -130.83 92.89 -46.68
CA ALA A 216 -131.20 91.92 -45.64
C ALA A 216 -130.47 90.57 -45.81
N ALA A 217 -130.31 90.08 -47.05
CA ALA A 217 -129.56 88.85 -47.33
C ALA A 217 -128.03 89.02 -47.16
N ALA A 218 -127.49 90.21 -47.43
CA ALA A 218 -126.08 90.54 -47.19
C ALA A 218 -125.79 90.65 -45.68
N GLN A 219 -126.71 91.22 -44.90
CA GLN A 219 -126.56 91.34 -43.45
C GLN A 219 -126.58 89.97 -42.77
N GLU A 220 -127.40 89.02 -43.23
CA GLU A 220 -127.34 87.63 -42.76
C GLU A 220 -126.04 86.91 -43.18
N LYS A 221 -125.54 87.14 -44.40
CA LYS A 221 -124.23 86.60 -44.80
C LYS A 221 -123.07 87.17 -43.98
N ILE A 222 -123.14 88.44 -43.60
CA ILE A 222 -122.17 89.09 -42.72
C ILE A 222 -122.24 88.47 -41.32
N ARG A 223 -123.45 88.28 -40.74
CA ARG A 223 -123.59 87.59 -39.45
C ARG A 223 -123.09 86.15 -39.49
N ALA A 224 -123.36 85.42 -40.57
CA ALA A 224 -122.84 84.06 -40.74
C ALA A 224 -121.31 84.03 -40.93
N ALA A 225 -120.74 85.05 -41.56
CA ALA A 225 -119.28 85.20 -41.71
C ALA A 225 -118.61 85.63 -40.39
N GLU A 226 -119.22 86.54 -39.63
CA GLU A 226 -118.81 86.96 -38.30
C GLU A 226 -118.88 85.79 -37.32
N ALA A 227 -119.98 85.03 -37.30
CA ALA A 227 -120.11 83.82 -36.49
C ALA A 227 -119.04 82.77 -36.83
N ARG A 228 -118.69 82.60 -38.11
CA ARG A 228 -117.57 81.71 -38.53
C ARG A 228 -116.19 82.29 -38.21
N ALA A 229 -116.04 83.61 -38.18
CA ALA A 229 -114.79 84.26 -37.78
C ALA A 229 -114.59 84.11 -36.25
N GLU A 230 -115.65 84.32 -35.47
CA GLU A 230 -115.68 84.08 -34.02
C GLU A 230 -115.42 82.61 -33.70
N GLN A 231 -116.05 81.68 -34.43
CA GLN A 231 -115.77 80.24 -34.28
C GLN A 231 -114.30 79.91 -34.57
N ARG A 232 -113.70 80.45 -35.64
CA ARG A 232 -112.28 80.22 -35.95
C ARG A 232 -111.32 80.88 -34.95
N VAL A 233 -111.70 82.01 -34.37
CA VAL A 233 -110.94 82.62 -33.28
C VAL A 233 -111.03 81.73 -32.04
N ALA A 234 -112.22 81.23 -31.69
CA ALA A 234 -112.43 80.31 -30.59
C ALA A 234 -111.63 79.00 -30.77
N GLU A 235 -111.67 78.40 -31.95
CA GLU A 235 -110.89 77.21 -32.32
C GLU A 235 -109.38 77.48 -32.18
N ARG A 236 -108.87 78.59 -32.73
CA ARG A 236 -107.45 78.95 -32.59
C ARG A 236 -107.04 79.26 -31.16
N THR A 237 -107.92 79.85 -30.35
CA THR A 237 -107.63 80.06 -28.92
C THR A 237 -107.61 78.75 -28.16
N ALA A 238 -108.50 77.80 -28.49
CA ALA A 238 -108.51 76.47 -27.90
C ALA A 238 -107.27 75.66 -28.32
N GLU A 239 -106.88 75.71 -29.60
CA GLU A 239 -105.66 75.08 -30.11
C GLU A 239 -104.40 75.66 -29.45
N ARG A 240 -104.32 76.99 -29.27
CA ARG A 240 -103.21 77.63 -28.55
C ARG A 240 -103.16 77.22 -27.09
N ALA A 241 -104.31 77.19 -26.40
CA ALA A 241 -104.38 76.73 -25.02
C ALA A 241 -103.94 75.25 -24.89
N ALA A 242 -104.36 74.38 -25.82
CA ALA A 242 -103.94 72.98 -25.84
C ALA A 242 -102.44 72.82 -26.12
N ALA A 243 -101.88 73.60 -27.05
CA ALA A 243 -100.44 73.61 -27.33
C ALA A 243 -99.61 74.13 -26.15
N GLU A 244 -100.10 75.17 -25.47
CA GLU A 244 -99.47 75.68 -24.24
C GLU A 244 -99.50 74.64 -23.11
N GLN A 245 -100.60 73.92 -22.95
CA GLN A 245 -100.70 72.83 -21.98
C GLN A 245 -99.72 71.68 -22.31
N ALA A 246 -99.65 71.26 -23.57
CA ALA A 246 -98.70 70.23 -24.00
C ALA A 246 -97.23 70.66 -23.78
N LEU A 247 -96.90 71.94 -24.02
CA LEU A 247 -95.57 72.47 -23.73
C LEU A 247 -95.27 72.52 -22.22
N GLN A 248 -96.28 72.79 -21.38
CA GLN A 248 -96.13 72.73 -19.92
C GLN A 248 -95.90 71.30 -19.44
N GLU A 249 -96.61 70.32 -20.01
CA GLU A 249 -96.42 68.88 -19.72
C GLU A 249 -95.00 68.43 -20.11
N VAL A 250 -94.54 68.73 -21.33
CA VAL A 250 -93.18 68.39 -21.77
C VAL A 250 -92.11 69.06 -20.91
N ARG A 251 -92.32 70.31 -20.46
CA ARG A 251 -91.40 70.98 -19.54
C ARG A 251 -91.37 70.30 -18.18
N ALA A 252 -92.52 69.90 -17.65
CA ALA A 252 -92.59 69.18 -16.38
C ALA A 252 -91.91 67.80 -16.47
N GLU A 253 -92.06 67.10 -17.59
CA GLU A 253 -91.36 65.83 -17.85
C GLU A 253 -89.84 66.03 -17.98
N LEU A 254 -89.39 67.05 -18.70
CA LEU A 254 -87.96 67.38 -18.79
C LEU A 254 -87.35 67.71 -17.43
N GLU A 255 -88.05 68.46 -16.58
CA GLU A 255 -87.58 68.75 -15.23
C GLU A 255 -87.54 67.50 -14.34
N ARG A 256 -88.51 66.58 -14.48
CA ARG A 256 -88.46 65.26 -13.80
C ARG A 256 -87.26 64.44 -14.26
N VAL A 257 -87.06 64.29 -15.57
CA VAL A 257 -85.91 63.54 -16.11
C VAL A 257 -84.58 64.16 -15.68
N ARG A 258 -84.48 65.50 -15.61
CA ARG A 258 -83.29 66.19 -15.08
C ARG A 258 -83.05 65.89 -13.60
N ALA A 259 -84.11 65.88 -12.78
CA ALA A 259 -84.00 65.54 -11.37
C ALA A 259 -83.58 64.07 -11.18
N ASP A 260 -84.18 63.15 -11.94
CA ASP A 260 -83.87 61.72 -11.88
C ASP A 260 -82.43 61.44 -12.33
N THR A 261 -82.01 62.01 -13.46
CA THR A 261 -80.62 61.88 -13.93
C THR A 261 -79.60 62.49 -12.97
N ALA A 262 -79.92 63.64 -12.34
CA ALA A 262 -79.06 64.22 -11.31
C ALA A 262 -78.96 63.32 -10.07
N ALA A 263 -80.06 62.68 -9.66
CA ALA A 263 -80.08 61.74 -8.56
C ALA A 263 -79.27 60.46 -8.88
N GLU A 264 -79.40 59.92 -10.10
CA GLU A 264 -78.61 58.77 -10.56
C GLU A 264 -77.12 59.08 -10.62
N VAL A 265 -76.73 60.25 -11.15
CA VAL A 265 -75.33 60.70 -11.17
C VAL A 265 -74.78 60.88 -9.75
N ALA A 266 -75.57 61.43 -8.83
CA ALA A 266 -75.18 61.56 -7.43
C ALA A 266 -74.98 60.17 -6.76
N ALA A 267 -75.88 59.21 -7.03
CA ALA A 267 -75.77 57.85 -6.53
C ALA A 267 -74.53 57.13 -7.11
N ALA A 268 -74.28 57.27 -8.41
CA ALA A 268 -73.10 56.71 -9.06
C ALA A 268 -71.80 57.27 -8.47
N HIS A 269 -71.72 58.59 -8.26
CA HIS A 269 -70.56 59.21 -7.61
C HIS A 269 -70.35 58.72 -6.17
N GLN A 270 -71.42 58.51 -5.39
CA GLN A 270 -71.30 57.93 -4.05
C GLN A 270 -70.78 56.49 -4.09
N GLN A 271 -71.24 55.68 -5.05
CA GLN A 271 -70.73 54.31 -5.25
C GLN A 271 -69.25 54.30 -5.62
N VAL A 272 -68.80 55.20 -6.51
CA VAL A 272 -67.39 55.35 -6.87
C VAL A 272 -66.56 55.72 -5.64
N ARG A 273 -66.98 56.72 -4.85
CA ARG A 273 -66.27 57.09 -3.61
C ARG A 273 -66.19 55.94 -2.61
N ALA A 274 -67.28 55.18 -2.45
CA ALA A 274 -67.29 54.01 -1.57
C ALA A 274 -66.35 52.90 -2.07
N ALA A 275 -66.27 52.69 -3.39
CA ALA A 275 -65.35 51.74 -4.00
C ALA A 275 -63.88 52.19 -3.87
N GLU A 276 -63.59 53.47 -4.07
CA GLU A 276 -62.27 54.07 -3.87
C GLU A 276 -61.83 53.96 -2.42
N ALA A 277 -62.71 54.27 -1.45
CA ALA A 277 -62.41 54.12 -0.03
C ALA A 277 -62.07 52.67 0.34
N ARG A 278 -62.82 51.69 -0.20
CA ARG A 278 -62.51 50.25 -0.02
C ARG A 278 -61.21 49.84 -0.69
N ALA A 279 -60.88 50.41 -1.85
CA ALA A 279 -59.62 50.16 -2.53
C ALA A 279 -58.44 50.67 -1.71
N VAL A 280 -58.52 51.91 -1.20
CA VAL A 280 -57.51 52.50 -0.31
C VAL A 280 -57.35 51.67 0.97
N GLN A 281 -58.45 51.25 1.60
CA GLN A 281 -58.40 50.37 2.77
C GLN A 281 -57.67 49.06 2.46
N ARG A 282 -58.01 48.38 1.36
CA ARG A 282 -57.33 47.13 0.95
C ARG A 282 -55.85 47.34 0.63
N PHE A 283 -55.46 48.49 0.08
CA PHE A 283 -54.05 48.81 -0.11
C PHE A 283 -53.33 48.99 1.23
N GLY A 284 -53.97 49.63 2.21
CA GLY A 284 -53.46 49.74 3.58
C GLY A 284 -53.29 48.37 4.25
N GLU A 285 -54.31 47.52 4.19
CA GLU A 285 -54.27 46.15 4.73
C GLU A 285 -53.15 45.32 4.07
N ARG A 286 -53.05 45.32 2.73
CA ARG A 286 -51.97 44.62 2.03
C ARG A 286 -50.58 45.17 2.35
N ALA A 287 -50.46 46.47 2.61
CA ALA A 287 -49.19 47.07 3.00
C ALA A 287 -48.79 46.64 4.43
N ALA A 288 -49.75 46.59 5.36
CA ALA A 288 -49.53 46.08 6.71
C ALA A 288 -49.15 44.58 6.69
N ASP A 289 -49.87 43.76 5.93
CA ASP A 289 -49.56 42.33 5.77
C ASP A 289 -48.15 42.12 5.20
N ARG A 290 -47.75 42.91 4.20
CA ARG A 290 -46.38 42.86 3.66
C ARG A 290 -45.33 43.25 4.70
N ALA A 291 -45.60 44.26 5.53
CA ALA A 291 -44.67 44.67 6.58
C ALA A 291 -44.47 43.56 7.62
N ILE A 292 -45.55 42.93 8.07
CA ILE A 292 -45.51 41.79 9.00
C ILE A 292 -44.77 40.60 8.36
N ALA A 293 -45.07 40.27 7.11
CA ALA A 293 -44.39 39.18 6.39
C ALA A 293 -42.89 39.46 6.22
N GLN A 294 -42.51 40.72 5.94
CA GLN A 294 -41.11 41.12 5.85
C GLN A 294 -40.40 41.01 7.20
N GLU A 295 -41.04 41.43 8.29
CA GLU A 295 -40.49 41.29 9.63
C GLU A 295 -40.28 39.81 10.01
N ALA A 296 -41.27 38.96 9.75
CA ALA A 296 -41.15 37.51 9.95
C ALA A 296 -40.00 36.91 9.12
N LEU A 297 -39.84 37.32 7.86
CA LEU A 297 -38.72 36.89 7.01
C LEU A 297 -37.37 37.34 7.57
N GLN A 298 -37.28 38.55 8.12
CA GLN A 298 -36.04 39.03 8.75
C GLN A 298 -35.71 38.27 10.04
N GLN A 299 -36.73 37.95 10.84
CA GLN A 299 -36.56 37.10 12.04
C GLN A 299 -36.05 35.71 11.65
N VAL A 300 -36.68 35.05 10.68
CA VAL A 300 -36.24 33.73 10.18
C VAL A 300 -34.82 33.78 9.61
N ARG A 301 -34.44 34.86 8.92
CA ARG A 301 -33.06 35.05 8.43
C ARG A 301 -32.07 35.21 9.59
N ALA A 302 -32.40 35.99 10.61
CA ALA A 302 -31.56 36.16 11.78
C ALA A 302 -31.39 34.85 12.58
N GLU A 303 -32.46 34.06 12.69
CA GLU A 303 -32.41 32.72 13.29
C GLU A 303 -31.55 31.75 12.48
N LEU A 304 -31.69 31.74 11.15
CA LEU A 304 -30.86 30.92 10.27
C LEU A 304 -29.38 31.29 10.38
N GLU A 305 -29.06 32.59 10.45
CA GLU A 305 -27.67 33.04 10.63
C GLU A 305 -27.12 32.64 12.01
N ARG A 306 -27.93 32.70 13.08
CA ARG A 306 -27.52 32.17 14.40
C ARG A 306 -27.27 30.67 14.36
N VAL A 307 -28.19 29.89 13.80
CA VAL A 307 -28.02 28.43 13.67
C VAL A 307 -26.77 28.09 12.86
N ARG A 308 -26.49 28.84 11.79
CA ARG A 308 -25.25 28.67 11.01
C ARG A 308 -24.00 28.99 11.82
N ALA A 309 -24.03 30.06 12.61
CA ALA A 309 -22.91 30.43 13.47
C ALA A 309 -22.67 29.38 14.58
N ASP A 310 -23.73 28.91 15.22
CA ASP A 310 -23.67 27.89 16.27
C ASP A 310 -23.17 26.56 15.69
N ALA A 311 -23.70 26.12 14.54
CA ALA A 311 -23.23 24.92 13.86
C ALA A 311 -21.76 25.05 13.42
N ALA A 312 -21.33 26.23 12.95
CA ALA A 312 -19.93 26.46 12.61
C ALA A 312 -19.02 26.40 13.85
N ALA A 313 -19.47 26.93 14.98
CA ALA A 313 -18.77 26.85 16.26
C ALA A 313 -18.67 25.41 16.78
N GLU A 314 -19.75 24.64 16.70
CA GLU A 314 -19.77 23.22 17.06
C GLU A 314 -18.84 22.39 16.17
N VAL A 315 -18.86 22.62 14.86
CA VAL A 315 -17.94 21.94 13.92
C VAL A 315 -16.48 22.32 14.23
N ALA A 316 -16.20 23.59 14.54
CA ALA A 316 -14.86 24.02 14.93
C ALA A 316 -14.41 23.36 16.25
N ALA A 317 -15.30 23.27 17.25
CA ALA A 317 -15.04 22.61 18.51
C ALA A 317 -14.78 21.09 18.33
N ALA A 318 -15.62 20.41 17.54
CA ALA A 318 -15.48 19.00 17.24
C ALA A 318 -14.16 18.71 16.48
N ARG A 319 -13.80 19.55 15.50
CA ARG A 319 -12.49 19.45 14.82
C ARG A 319 -11.33 19.68 15.76
N GLY A 320 -11.44 20.64 16.69
CA GLY A 320 -10.45 20.88 17.72
C GLY A 320 -10.26 19.68 18.65
N GLN A 321 -11.36 19.05 19.08
CA GLN A 321 -11.34 17.83 19.90
C GLN A 321 -10.70 16.66 19.16
N ILE A 322 -11.13 16.39 17.92
CA ILE A 322 -10.56 15.31 17.09
C ILE A 322 -9.05 15.55 16.88
N SER A 323 -8.65 16.78 16.57
CA SER A 323 -7.22 17.11 16.42
C SER A 323 -6.45 16.87 17.72
N GLY A 324 -7.01 17.30 18.86
CA GLY A 324 -6.42 17.07 20.18
C GLY A 324 -6.29 15.59 20.54
N ASP A 325 -7.32 14.78 20.24
CA ASP A 325 -7.33 13.34 20.47
C ASP A 325 -6.33 12.62 19.57
N VAL A 326 -6.20 13.03 18.30
CA VAL A 326 -5.18 12.51 17.39
C VAL A 326 -3.79 12.83 17.89
N GLU A 327 -3.52 14.07 18.33
CA GLU A 327 -2.22 14.44 18.91
C GLU A 327 -1.92 13.70 20.22
N ALA A 328 -2.92 13.49 21.07
CA ALA A 328 -2.79 12.69 22.29
C ALA A 328 -2.49 11.22 21.95
N GLY A 329 -3.22 10.65 21.00
CA GLY A 329 -3.01 9.28 20.50
C GLY A 329 -1.64 9.08 19.86
N GLN A 330 -1.17 10.04 19.06
CA GLN A 330 0.18 10.00 18.47
C GLN A 330 1.27 10.08 19.54
N ARG A 331 1.11 10.95 20.56
CA ARG A 331 2.05 11.03 21.68
C ARG A 331 2.08 9.72 22.48
N ALA A 332 0.92 9.13 22.76
CA ALA A 332 0.81 7.85 23.46
C ALA A 332 1.46 6.72 22.66
N ALA A 333 1.17 6.61 21.36
CA ALA A 333 1.76 5.61 20.48
C ALA A 333 3.28 5.75 20.39
N LYS A 334 3.80 6.98 20.26
CA LYS A 334 5.25 7.23 20.24
C LYS A 334 5.91 6.85 21.57
N ALA A 335 5.27 7.15 22.69
CA ALA A 335 5.74 6.74 24.01
C ALA A 335 5.79 5.21 24.15
N GLU A 336 4.78 4.50 23.64
CA GLU A 336 4.75 3.03 23.68
C GLU A 336 5.84 2.42 22.78
N ILE A 337 6.04 2.94 21.57
CA ILE A 337 7.12 2.50 20.69
C ILE A 337 8.48 2.62 21.38
N GLU A 338 8.76 3.74 22.04
CA GLU A 338 10.01 3.94 22.79
C GLU A 338 10.11 3.00 23.99
N ARG A 339 9.01 2.76 24.71
CA ARG A 339 8.95 1.81 25.83
C ARG A 339 9.22 0.38 25.35
N VAL A 340 8.60 -0.05 24.26
CA VAL A 340 8.81 -1.36 23.63
C VAL A 340 10.24 -1.52 23.16
N ARG A 341 10.81 -0.49 22.53
CA ARG A 341 12.20 -0.48 22.04
C ARG A 341 13.20 -0.55 23.19
N ALA A 342 12.97 0.18 24.28
CA ALA A 342 13.78 0.10 25.49
C ALA A 342 13.68 -1.29 26.13
N GLY A 343 12.47 -1.87 26.21
CA GLY A 343 12.25 -3.23 26.67
C GLY A 343 12.96 -4.29 25.81
N ALA A 344 12.93 -4.15 24.49
CA ALA A 344 13.63 -5.03 23.56
C ALA A 344 15.15 -4.92 23.73
N LYS A 345 15.71 -3.71 23.85
CA LYS A 345 17.14 -3.51 24.14
C LYS A 345 17.56 -4.20 25.44
N LYS A 346 16.77 -4.07 26.51
CA LYS A 346 17.04 -4.76 27.78
C LYS A 346 16.98 -6.28 27.64
N ALA A 347 16.00 -6.81 26.90
CA ALA A 347 15.87 -8.24 26.66
C ALA A 347 17.07 -8.79 25.87
N VAL A 348 17.54 -8.06 24.85
CA VAL A 348 18.75 -8.44 24.08
C VAL A 348 19.99 -8.41 24.97
N ALA A 349 20.18 -7.36 25.77
CA ALA A 349 21.32 -7.28 26.70
C ALA A 349 21.32 -8.43 27.71
N ARG A 350 20.14 -8.80 28.23
CA ARG A 350 19.98 -9.95 29.13
C ARG A 350 20.30 -11.27 28.43
N ALA A 351 19.80 -11.48 27.21
CA ALA A 351 20.09 -12.67 26.44
C ALA A 351 21.59 -12.80 26.09
N GLN A 352 22.27 -11.68 25.83
CA GLN A 352 23.72 -11.65 25.62
C GLN A 352 24.47 -12.04 26.89
N ALA A 353 24.09 -11.48 28.04
CA ALA A 353 24.70 -11.85 29.33
C ALA A 353 24.47 -13.33 29.68
N GLU A 354 23.25 -13.84 29.48
CA GLU A 354 22.93 -15.26 29.68
C GLU A 354 23.74 -16.15 28.72
N ALA A 355 23.92 -15.75 27.46
CA ALA A 355 24.75 -16.48 26.50
C ALA A 355 26.25 -16.47 26.87
N GLU A 356 26.78 -15.34 27.34
CA GLU A 356 28.15 -15.25 27.86
C GLU A 356 28.34 -16.14 29.09
N GLN A 357 27.36 -16.16 29.99
CA GLN A 357 27.40 -17.02 31.17
C GLN A 357 27.36 -18.50 30.79
N VAL A 358 26.50 -18.90 29.86
CA VAL A 358 26.48 -20.28 29.34
C VAL A 358 27.81 -20.64 28.67
N ARG A 359 28.44 -19.72 27.93
CA ARG A 359 29.76 -19.95 27.35
C ARG A 359 30.84 -20.10 28.41
N ALA A 360 30.82 -19.28 29.46
CA ALA A 360 31.75 -19.39 30.59
C ALA A 360 31.57 -20.72 31.34
N ASP A 361 30.34 -21.12 31.63
CA ASP A 361 30.01 -22.40 32.27
C ASP A 361 30.43 -23.58 31.40
N ALA A 362 30.21 -23.50 30.08
CA ALA A 362 30.65 -24.52 29.14
C ALA A 362 32.17 -24.62 29.08
N ALA A 363 32.88 -23.49 29.03
CA ALA A 363 34.34 -23.45 29.06
C ALA A 363 34.89 -24.05 30.37
N ALA A 364 34.28 -23.72 31.51
CA ALA A 364 34.64 -24.28 32.82
C ALA A 364 34.42 -25.80 32.86
N LYS A 365 33.28 -26.30 32.34
CA LYS A 365 33.03 -27.74 32.22
C LYS A 365 34.03 -28.44 31.31
N VAL A 366 34.38 -27.84 30.18
CA VAL A 366 35.40 -28.40 29.27
C VAL A 366 36.77 -28.43 29.94
N ALA A 367 37.14 -27.38 30.68
CA ALA A 367 38.38 -27.35 31.45
C ALA A 367 38.41 -28.44 32.52
N ALA A 368 37.33 -28.61 33.29
CA ALA A 368 37.23 -29.66 34.30
C ALA A 368 37.27 -31.07 33.69
N VAL A 369 36.64 -31.30 32.53
CA VAL A 369 36.72 -32.57 31.81
C VAL A 369 38.15 -32.84 31.32
N ARG A 370 38.86 -31.81 30.83
CA ARG A 370 40.27 -31.95 30.43
C ARG A 370 41.16 -32.29 31.62
N GLU A 371 41.04 -31.56 32.72
CA GLU A 371 41.82 -31.83 33.94
C GLU A 371 41.56 -33.26 34.46
N ARG A 372 40.30 -33.71 34.43
CA ARG A 372 39.95 -35.08 34.77
C ARG A 372 40.57 -36.10 33.82
N ALA A 373 40.50 -35.85 32.50
CA ALA A 373 41.10 -36.72 31.50
C ALA A 373 42.64 -36.78 31.65
N ASP A 374 43.29 -35.65 31.92
CA ASP A 374 44.72 -35.56 32.17
C ASP A 374 45.10 -36.32 33.45
N GLY A 375 44.29 -36.21 34.50
CA GLY A 375 44.45 -36.98 35.74
C GLY A 375 44.26 -38.49 35.53
N GLU A 376 43.25 -38.91 34.78
CA GLU A 376 43.00 -40.31 34.42
C GLU A 376 44.15 -40.86 33.55
N MET A 377 44.66 -40.08 32.60
CA MET A 377 45.85 -40.44 31.80
C MET A 377 47.11 -40.55 32.65
N ALA A 378 47.33 -39.64 33.59
CA ALA A 378 48.46 -39.71 34.51
C ALA A 378 48.40 -40.97 35.39
N ALA A 379 47.22 -41.27 35.95
CA ALA A 379 47.00 -42.48 36.73
C ALA A 379 47.19 -43.76 35.89
N ALA A 380 46.74 -43.76 34.63
CA ALA A 380 46.94 -44.87 33.70
C ALA A 380 48.43 -45.07 33.36
N ARG A 381 49.20 -43.98 33.18
CA ARG A 381 50.65 -44.05 32.98
C ARG A 381 51.36 -44.61 34.21
N GLU A 382 51.02 -44.12 35.40
CA GLU A 382 51.61 -44.61 36.64
C GLU A 382 51.29 -46.10 36.87
N HIS A 383 50.06 -46.52 36.55
CA HIS A 383 49.68 -47.93 36.59
C HIS A 383 50.47 -48.77 35.58
N ALA A 384 50.62 -48.29 34.33
CA ALA A 384 51.43 -48.95 33.31
C ALA A 384 52.91 -49.04 33.69
N GLU A 385 53.47 -47.99 34.30
CA GLU A 385 54.85 -48.00 34.82
C GLU A 385 55.02 -49.01 35.96
N ARG A 386 54.04 -49.11 36.87
CA ARG A 386 54.02 -50.13 37.92
C ARG A 386 53.95 -51.55 37.36
N GLU A 387 53.09 -51.78 36.36
CA GLU A 387 53.00 -53.05 35.63
C GLU A 387 54.32 -53.39 34.94
N ILE A 388 54.92 -52.45 34.21
CA ILE A 388 56.23 -52.64 33.55
C ILE A 388 57.31 -52.94 34.59
N ALA A 389 57.34 -52.25 35.73
CA ALA A 389 58.29 -52.51 36.79
C ALA A 389 58.09 -53.89 37.42
N ALA A 390 56.85 -54.33 37.62
CA ALA A 390 56.52 -55.67 38.09
C ALA A 390 56.96 -56.75 37.10
N VAL A 391 56.66 -56.57 35.80
CA VAL A 391 57.09 -57.47 34.73
C VAL A 391 58.60 -57.52 34.62
N ARG A 392 59.31 -56.38 34.71
CA ARG A 392 60.79 -56.34 34.74
C ARG A 392 61.35 -57.08 35.93
N LYS A 393 60.81 -56.86 37.13
CA LYS A 393 61.24 -57.56 38.34
C LYS A 393 60.98 -59.06 38.25
N GLN A 394 59.85 -59.46 37.66
CA GLN A 394 59.56 -60.86 37.37
C GLN A 394 60.55 -61.44 36.36
N ALA A 395 60.81 -60.74 35.25
CA ALA A 395 61.77 -61.15 34.24
C ALA A 395 63.20 -61.23 34.81
N GLU A 396 63.61 -60.29 35.66
CA GLU A 396 64.88 -60.35 36.39
C GLU A 396 64.94 -61.55 37.34
N GLY A 397 63.84 -61.87 38.02
CA GLY A 397 63.70 -63.06 38.85
C GLY A 397 63.80 -64.36 38.03
N GLU A 398 63.13 -64.42 36.88
CA GLU A 398 63.19 -65.55 35.94
C GLU A 398 64.58 -65.68 35.31
N ILE A 399 65.24 -64.57 34.95
CA ILE A 399 66.63 -64.56 34.46
C ILE A 399 67.60 -65.00 35.56
N ALA A 400 67.41 -64.55 36.80
CA ALA A 400 68.21 -64.99 37.94
C ALA A 400 68.03 -66.48 38.20
N ALA A 401 66.79 -66.98 38.20
CA ALA A 401 66.49 -68.41 38.32
C ALA A 401 67.08 -69.22 37.15
N ALA A 402 66.98 -68.71 35.92
CA ALA A 402 67.58 -69.32 34.73
C ALA A 402 69.11 -69.31 34.80
N ARG A 403 69.73 -68.25 35.36
CA ARG A 403 71.18 -68.18 35.60
C ARG A 403 71.61 -69.14 36.69
N GLU A 404 70.87 -69.27 37.79
CA GLU A 404 71.15 -70.26 38.83
C GLU A 404 70.99 -71.69 38.28
N ALA A 405 69.94 -71.94 37.49
CA ALA A 405 69.74 -73.21 36.80
C ALA A 405 70.86 -73.49 35.79
N ALA A 406 71.26 -72.49 35.00
CA ALA A 406 72.37 -72.59 34.06
C ALA A 406 73.72 -72.73 34.78
N GLN A 407 73.92 -72.10 35.94
CA GLN A 407 75.12 -72.27 36.77
C GLN A 407 75.15 -73.64 37.43
N ALA A 408 73.99 -74.18 37.83
CA ALA A 408 73.86 -75.55 38.31
C ALA A 408 74.13 -76.55 37.18
N GLU A 409 73.63 -76.30 35.98
CA GLU A 409 73.94 -77.08 34.77
C GLU A 409 75.40 -76.92 34.34
N VAL A 410 76.01 -75.74 34.45
CA VAL A 410 77.45 -75.53 34.22
C VAL A 410 78.27 -76.18 35.31
N ALA A 411 77.81 -76.22 36.56
CA ALA A 411 78.47 -76.96 37.64
C ALA A 411 78.38 -78.47 37.41
N ARG A 412 77.24 -78.97 36.92
CA ARG A 412 77.08 -80.35 36.45
C ARG A 412 77.97 -80.63 35.25
N ALA A 413 77.97 -79.77 34.24
CA ALA A 413 78.80 -79.86 33.06
C ALA A 413 80.29 -79.64 33.37
N ARG A 414 80.66 -78.94 34.45
CA ARG A 414 82.04 -78.84 34.96
C ARG A 414 82.43 -80.08 35.74
N ALA A 415 81.54 -80.70 36.50
CA ALA A 415 81.78 -82.03 37.04
C ALA A 415 81.91 -83.09 35.92
N GLU A 416 81.10 -82.95 34.86
CA GLU A 416 81.18 -83.77 33.65
C GLU A 416 82.38 -83.40 32.77
N ALA A 417 82.83 -82.15 32.77
CA ALA A 417 84.01 -81.66 32.06
C ALA A 417 85.29 -81.95 32.82
N ASP A 418 85.31 -82.03 34.15
CA ASP A 418 86.43 -82.56 34.93
C ASP A 418 86.55 -84.08 34.70
N ALA A 419 85.42 -84.77 34.46
CA ALA A 419 85.41 -86.14 33.97
C ALA A 419 85.85 -86.26 32.49
N ARG A 420 85.57 -85.25 31.64
CA ARG A 420 86.02 -85.19 30.24
C ARG A 420 87.40 -84.54 30.04
N LEU A 421 87.98 -83.81 31.01
CA LEU A 421 89.34 -83.23 30.93
C LEU A 421 90.43 -84.29 31.13
N ALA A 422 90.04 -85.51 31.51
CA ALA A 422 90.84 -86.71 31.33
C ALA A 422 90.87 -87.20 29.85
N ALA A 423 90.15 -86.55 28.93
CA ALA A 423 90.06 -86.89 27.52
C ALA A 423 89.84 -85.67 26.59
N ALA A 424 90.96 -85.17 26.04
CA ALA A 424 91.12 -84.43 24.77
C ALA A 424 90.87 -82.90 24.69
N THR A 425 91.78 -82.26 23.95
CA THR A 425 91.94 -80.84 23.57
C THR A 425 91.04 -80.39 22.39
N PRO A 426 90.74 -79.07 22.23
CA PRO A 426 89.76 -78.55 21.26
C PRO A 426 90.37 -77.82 20.04
N VAL A 427 89.58 -77.72 18.95
CA VAL A 427 89.80 -76.85 17.77
C VAL A 427 88.65 -75.83 17.68
N ALA A 428 88.98 -74.58 17.32
CA ALA A 428 88.10 -73.43 17.24
C ALA A 428 87.54 -73.19 15.82
N SER A 429 86.38 -72.51 15.74
CA SER A 429 85.72 -72.07 14.50
C SER A 429 85.61 -70.52 14.42
N PRO A 430 85.42 -69.94 13.22
CA PRO A 430 85.83 -68.57 12.87
C PRO A 430 84.66 -67.55 12.72
N GLU A 431 85.00 -66.26 12.80
CA GLU A 431 84.10 -65.11 12.62
C GLU A 431 83.85 -64.76 11.13
N LEU A 432 82.59 -64.46 10.80
CA LEU A 432 82.07 -64.14 9.46
C LEU A 432 82.40 -62.69 9.04
N LEU A 433 82.96 -62.49 7.84
CA LEU A 433 83.17 -61.16 7.24
C LEU A 433 81.88 -60.63 6.60
N THR A 434 81.59 -59.34 6.78
CA THR A 434 80.41 -58.67 6.21
C THR A 434 80.85 -57.50 5.31
N ILE A 435 80.39 -57.46 4.06
CA ILE A 435 80.58 -56.30 3.15
C ILE A 435 79.81 -55.10 3.75
N PRO A 436 80.43 -53.93 3.94
CA PRO A 436 79.76 -52.78 4.54
C PRO A 436 78.63 -52.28 3.61
N ILE A 437 77.43 -52.12 4.16
CA ILE A 437 76.27 -51.58 3.44
C ILE A 437 76.27 -50.05 3.60
N PRO A 438 76.21 -49.26 2.52
CA PRO A 438 76.17 -47.81 2.64
C PRO A 438 74.86 -47.35 3.30
N PRO A 439 74.91 -46.35 4.21
CA PRO A 439 73.71 -45.74 4.76
C PRO A 439 72.77 -45.21 3.67
N PRO A 440 71.43 -45.25 3.85
CA PRO A 440 70.48 -44.85 2.81
C PRO A 440 70.70 -43.42 2.27
N GLY A 441 71.26 -42.53 3.10
CA GLY A 441 71.53 -41.13 2.75
C GLY A 441 72.76 -40.90 1.87
N VAL A 442 73.62 -41.90 1.66
CA VAL A 442 74.86 -41.78 0.85
C VAL A 442 74.90 -42.75 -0.35
N ARG A 443 73.88 -43.62 -0.50
CA ARG A 443 73.85 -44.63 -1.58
C ARG A 443 73.89 -44.05 -3.00
N ALA A 444 73.43 -42.82 -3.20
CA ALA A 444 73.37 -42.20 -4.53
C ALA A 444 74.74 -42.07 -5.23
N HIS A 445 75.85 -42.10 -4.47
CA HIS A 445 77.21 -41.90 -4.99
C HIS A 445 78.19 -43.03 -4.66
N THR A 446 77.72 -44.16 -4.11
CA THR A 446 78.58 -45.28 -3.68
C THR A 446 78.64 -46.45 -4.67
N GLY A 447 77.84 -46.42 -5.74
CA GLY A 447 77.70 -47.57 -6.65
C GLY A 447 79.03 -48.13 -7.18
N ARG A 448 79.96 -47.26 -7.59
CA ARG A 448 81.28 -47.72 -8.09
C ARG A 448 82.16 -48.35 -7.00
N ILE A 449 82.06 -47.87 -5.77
CA ILE A 449 82.75 -48.44 -4.60
C ILE A 449 82.16 -49.82 -4.26
N GLU A 450 80.84 -49.95 -4.33
CA GLU A 450 80.14 -51.22 -4.14
C GLU A 450 80.52 -52.24 -5.24
N ASP A 451 80.59 -51.80 -6.50
CA ASP A 451 81.01 -52.64 -7.63
C ASP A 451 82.46 -53.14 -7.47
N ALA A 452 83.38 -52.27 -6.99
CA ALA A 452 84.76 -52.65 -6.72
C ALA A 452 84.88 -53.66 -5.57
N LEU A 453 84.13 -53.47 -4.48
CA LEU A 453 84.08 -54.43 -3.37
C LEU A 453 83.48 -55.77 -3.81
N ALA A 454 82.44 -55.74 -4.64
CA ALA A 454 81.78 -56.92 -5.16
C ALA A 454 82.72 -57.73 -6.08
N ALA A 455 83.47 -57.07 -6.97
CA ALA A 455 84.41 -57.75 -7.86
C ALA A 455 85.56 -58.44 -7.09
N VAL A 456 86.15 -57.76 -6.10
CA VAL A 456 87.19 -58.36 -5.26
C VAL A 456 86.63 -59.47 -4.38
N HIS A 457 85.43 -59.30 -3.82
CA HIS A 457 84.77 -60.36 -3.07
C HIS A 457 84.45 -61.59 -3.94
N GLN A 458 83.98 -61.38 -5.17
CA GLN A 458 83.70 -62.46 -6.11
C GLN A 458 84.98 -63.22 -6.49
N MET A 459 86.08 -62.50 -6.70
CA MET A 459 87.40 -63.11 -6.91
C MET A 459 87.84 -63.93 -5.69
N TYR A 460 87.65 -63.41 -4.47
CA TYR A 460 87.88 -64.18 -3.24
C TYR A 460 87.02 -65.44 -3.18
N CYS A 461 85.71 -65.36 -3.47
CA CYS A 461 84.83 -66.52 -3.42
C CYS A 461 85.21 -67.60 -4.44
N ILE A 462 85.67 -67.22 -5.64
CA ILE A 462 86.13 -68.18 -6.66
C ILE A 462 87.41 -68.88 -6.20
N LEU A 463 88.35 -68.13 -5.62
CA LEU A 463 89.59 -68.71 -5.09
C LEU A 463 89.35 -69.56 -3.84
N GLU A 464 88.47 -69.12 -2.94
CA GLU A 464 88.06 -69.88 -1.75
C GLU A 464 87.32 -71.17 -2.13
N ALA A 465 86.46 -71.13 -3.15
CA ALA A 465 85.83 -72.33 -3.70
C ALA A 465 86.89 -73.30 -4.25
N GLY A 466 87.91 -72.79 -4.96
CA GLY A 466 89.05 -73.61 -5.41
C GLY A 466 89.86 -74.22 -4.26
N VAL A 467 90.01 -73.53 -3.12
CA VAL A 467 90.69 -74.07 -1.92
C VAL A 467 89.81 -75.09 -1.18
N ALA A 468 88.49 -74.90 -1.15
CA ALA A 468 87.57 -75.72 -0.38
C ALA A 468 87.15 -77.04 -1.07
N ASP A 469 87.40 -77.19 -2.37
CA ASP A 469 87.00 -78.35 -3.16
C ASP A 469 87.98 -79.55 -3.05
N ASP A 470 88.41 -79.87 -1.82
CA ASP A 470 89.23 -81.06 -1.48
C ASP A 470 88.39 -82.36 -1.46
N VAL A 471 87.23 -82.38 -2.13
CA VAL A 471 86.32 -83.54 -2.22
C VAL A 471 85.67 -83.66 -3.62
N GLY A 472 86.48 -83.90 -4.64
CA GLY A 472 86.12 -84.80 -5.75
C GLY A 472 84.86 -84.50 -6.60
N SER A 473 84.60 -83.25 -7.01
CA SER A 473 83.69 -82.99 -8.15
C SER A 473 84.00 -81.69 -8.90
N ALA A 474 84.77 -81.85 -10.00
CA ALA A 474 84.77 -81.02 -11.21
C ALA A 474 84.33 -79.56 -11.07
N GLY A 475 85.25 -78.73 -10.60
CA GLY A 475 85.17 -77.28 -10.67
C GLY A 475 86.56 -76.64 -10.74
N SER A 476 87.41 -77.06 -11.69
CA SER A 476 88.66 -76.34 -12.00
C SER A 476 88.33 -74.86 -12.16
N VAL A 477 89.04 -73.98 -11.46
CA VAL A 477 88.81 -72.55 -11.51
C VAL A 477 88.89 -72.10 -12.97
N ASP A 478 87.81 -71.53 -13.52
CA ASP A 478 87.79 -71.08 -14.91
C ASP A 478 88.76 -69.92 -15.09
N VAL A 479 89.91 -70.22 -15.72
CA VAL A 479 91.01 -69.29 -15.99
C VAL A 479 90.52 -68.04 -16.73
N GLU A 480 89.55 -68.15 -17.64
CA GLU A 480 89.05 -67.01 -18.41
C GLU A 480 88.12 -66.12 -17.57
N ASP A 481 87.39 -66.70 -16.63
CA ASP A 481 86.61 -65.94 -15.65
C ASP A 481 87.50 -65.24 -14.63
N VAL A 482 88.57 -65.89 -14.15
CA VAL A 482 89.58 -65.23 -13.31
C VAL A 482 90.30 -64.12 -14.08
N ARG A 483 90.67 -64.35 -15.35
CA ARG A 483 91.28 -63.33 -16.22
C ARG A 483 90.40 -62.10 -16.37
N ARG A 484 89.09 -62.31 -16.59
CA ARG A 484 88.10 -61.22 -16.68
C ARG A 484 87.97 -60.49 -15.34
N LEU A 485 87.92 -61.20 -14.22
CA LEU A 485 87.83 -60.61 -12.89
C LEU A 485 89.09 -59.85 -12.49
N VAL A 486 90.28 -60.39 -12.74
CA VAL A 486 91.56 -59.71 -12.51
C VAL A 486 91.62 -58.39 -13.28
N LYS A 487 91.22 -58.40 -14.56
CA LYS A 487 91.14 -57.16 -15.34
C LYS A 487 90.14 -56.17 -14.74
N THR A 488 88.98 -56.66 -14.30
CA THR A 488 87.92 -55.82 -13.70
C THR A 488 88.38 -55.22 -12.37
N VAL A 489 89.05 -56.00 -11.52
CA VAL A 489 89.64 -55.55 -10.25
C VAL A 489 90.75 -54.53 -10.50
N GLN A 490 91.63 -54.74 -11.49
CA GLN A 490 92.67 -53.77 -11.85
C GLN A 490 92.08 -52.45 -12.35
N GLU A 491 91.08 -52.49 -13.23
CA GLU A 491 90.40 -51.30 -13.75
C GLU A 491 89.68 -50.53 -12.63
N GLN A 492 88.96 -51.23 -11.75
CA GLN A 492 88.23 -50.61 -10.63
C GLN A 492 89.18 -50.08 -9.54
N ALA A 493 90.30 -50.76 -9.28
CA ALA A 493 91.26 -50.36 -8.27
C ALA A 493 92.00 -49.04 -8.58
N ALA A 494 92.17 -48.72 -9.87
CA ALA A 494 92.88 -47.52 -10.32
C ALA A 494 92.20 -46.24 -9.83
N ASP A 495 90.88 -46.19 -9.88
CA ASP A 495 90.08 -45.02 -9.52
C ASP A 495 89.50 -45.09 -8.09
N LEU A 496 89.42 -46.29 -7.48
CA LEU A 496 88.81 -46.51 -6.16
C LEU A 496 89.43 -45.65 -5.04
N SER A 497 90.75 -45.46 -5.02
CA SER A 497 91.42 -44.60 -4.02
C SER A 497 90.98 -43.14 -4.11
N GLN A 498 90.70 -42.65 -5.31
CA GLN A 498 90.23 -41.29 -5.54
C GLN A 498 88.74 -41.18 -5.23
N GLU A 499 87.94 -42.16 -5.64
CA GLU A 499 86.51 -42.21 -5.35
C GLU A 499 86.20 -42.27 -3.85
N LEU A 500 86.94 -43.07 -3.08
CA LEU A 500 86.80 -43.13 -1.62
C LEU A 500 87.21 -41.81 -0.94
N ARG A 501 88.20 -41.10 -1.48
CA ARG A 501 88.66 -39.82 -0.93
C ARG A 501 87.71 -38.67 -1.25
N ASP A 502 87.11 -38.69 -2.43
CA ASP A 502 86.22 -37.64 -2.91
C ASP A 502 84.77 -37.84 -2.43
N LEU A 503 84.38 -39.05 -1.97
CA LEU A 503 83.02 -39.37 -1.56
C LEU A 503 82.43 -38.38 -0.53
N PRO A 504 83.14 -37.97 0.55
CA PRO A 504 82.58 -37.00 1.51
C PRO A 504 82.36 -35.62 0.89
N ALA A 505 83.17 -35.23 -0.11
CA ALA A 505 83.07 -33.94 -0.77
C ALA A 505 81.86 -33.84 -1.74
N GLN A 506 81.19 -34.96 -2.03
CA GLN A 506 79.98 -34.98 -2.86
C GLN A 506 78.72 -34.57 -2.09
N TYR A 507 78.83 -34.40 -0.77
CA TYR A 507 77.72 -34.03 0.11
C TYR A 507 77.96 -32.67 0.76
N SER A 508 76.89 -31.86 0.83
CA SER A 508 76.92 -30.55 1.49
C SER A 508 76.33 -30.56 2.91
N VAL A 509 75.68 -31.66 3.30
CA VAL A 509 75.02 -31.79 4.61
C VAL A 509 75.92 -32.53 5.57
N GLU A 510 76.24 -31.93 6.71
CA GLU A 510 77.25 -32.40 7.68
C GLU A 510 77.09 -33.87 8.08
N TRP A 511 75.88 -34.32 8.43
CA TRP A 511 75.66 -35.72 8.79
C TRP A 511 75.87 -36.70 7.61
N GLN A 512 75.66 -36.26 6.37
CA GLN A 512 75.94 -37.07 5.17
C GLN A 512 77.44 -37.10 4.88
N VAL A 513 78.16 -36.01 5.14
CA VAL A 513 79.63 -35.96 5.05
C VAL A 513 80.25 -36.94 6.03
N ASP A 514 79.80 -36.95 7.29
CA ASP A 514 80.28 -37.88 8.32
C ASP A 514 79.92 -39.34 7.99
N ALA A 515 78.70 -39.59 7.52
CA ALA A 515 78.27 -40.93 7.10
C ALA A 515 79.06 -41.43 5.88
N ALA A 516 79.35 -40.56 4.91
CA ALA A 516 80.15 -40.86 3.74
C ALA A 516 81.62 -41.14 4.12
N ALA A 517 82.20 -40.37 5.03
CA ALA A 517 83.55 -40.59 5.54
C ALA A 517 83.66 -41.92 6.31
N GLY A 518 82.67 -42.23 7.15
CA GLY A 518 82.58 -43.50 7.86
C GLY A 518 82.45 -44.69 6.92
N TYR A 519 81.60 -44.59 5.90
CA TYR A 519 81.46 -45.63 4.88
C TYR A 519 82.74 -45.80 4.05
N ALA A 520 83.37 -44.72 3.61
CA ALA A 520 84.62 -44.77 2.85
C ALA A 520 85.74 -45.48 3.64
N SER A 521 85.87 -45.22 4.94
CA SER A 521 86.84 -45.92 5.79
C SER A 521 86.50 -47.41 5.94
N ALA A 522 85.23 -47.76 6.12
CA ALA A 522 84.81 -49.16 6.22
C ALA A 522 85.03 -49.93 4.91
N ALA A 523 84.71 -49.31 3.78
CA ALA A 523 84.93 -49.86 2.44
C ALA A 523 86.42 -50.06 2.15
N ALA A 524 87.28 -49.08 2.48
CA ALA A 524 88.73 -49.20 2.32
C ALA A 524 89.30 -50.37 3.14
N ASN A 525 88.86 -50.53 4.39
CA ASN A 525 89.27 -51.63 5.25
C ASN A 525 88.79 -52.99 4.73
N ALA A 526 87.54 -53.07 4.28
CA ALA A 526 86.98 -54.29 3.71
C ALA A 526 87.71 -54.71 2.43
N TYR A 527 88.00 -53.75 1.55
CA TYR A 527 88.75 -53.97 0.31
C TYR A 527 90.17 -54.48 0.60
N GLY A 528 90.89 -53.85 1.54
CA GLY A 528 92.21 -54.30 1.98
C GLY A 528 92.21 -55.69 2.61
N ALA A 529 91.21 -55.99 3.46
CA ALA A 529 91.05 -57.31 4.07
C ALA A 529 90.76 -58.41 3.03
N LEU A 530 89.97 -58.11 2.00
CA LEU A 530 89.70 -59.04 0.91
C LEU A 530 90.96 -59.30 0.06
N LEU A 531 91.76 -58.28 -0.27
CA LEU A 531 93.04 -58.48 -0.96
C LEU A 531 94.02 -59.36 -0.16
N GLN A 532 94.08 -59.17 1.16
CA GLN A 532 94.89 -60.02 2.04
C GLN A 532 94.39 -61.48 2.03
N ARG A 533 93.08 -61.69 2.08
CA ARG A 533 92.51 -63.04 2.00
C ARG A 533 92.71 -63.68 0.64
N ILE A 534 92.64 -62.91 -0.44
CA ILE A 534 92.96 -63.40 -1.79
C ILE A 534 94.43 -63.81 -1.86
N SER A 535 95.35 -63.04 -1.26
CA SER A 535 96.75 -63.44 -1.12
C SER A 535 96.87 -64.78 -0.38
N THR A 536 96.21 -64.93 0.77
CA THR A 536 96.22 -66.17 1.56
C THR A 536 95.59 -67.35 0.82
N ALA A 537 94.47 -67.15 0.12
CA ALA A 537 93.81 -68.19 -0.66
C ALA A 537 94.66 -68.62 -1.86
N THR A 538 95.34 -67.67 -2.52
CA THR A 538 96.28 -67.95 -3.61
C THR A 538 97.51 -68.72 -3.10
N GLU A 539 98.03 -68.38 -1.91
CA GLU A 539 99.09 -69.15 -1.25
C GLU A 539 98.65 -70.57 -0.85
N GLN A 540 97.37 -70.75 -0.51
CA GLN A 540 96.80 -72.05 -0.20
C GLN A 540 96.60 -72.89 -1.47
N LEU A 541 96.06 -72.30 -2.54
CA LEU A 541 95.98 -72.91 -3.88
C LEU A 541 97.36 -73.37 -4.38
N ALA A 542 98.39 -72.53 -4.21
CA ALA A 542 99.77 -72.87 -4.61
C ALA A 542 100.38 -74.08 -3.86
N ARG A 543 99.76 -74.56 -2.76
CA ARG A 543 100.19 -75.79 -2.07
C ARG A 543 99.56 -77.06 -2.64
N PHE A 544 98.52 -76.94 -3.47
CA PHE A 544 97.82 -78.04 -4.13
C PHE A 544 98.17 -78.02 -5.63
N ASP A 545 99.25 -78.69 -5.99
CA ASP A 545 99.97 -78.60 -7.28
C ASP A 545 99.28 -79.39 -8.42
N GLU A 546 98.21 -78.82 -9.02
CA GLU A 546 97.60 -79.29 -10.28
C GLU A 546 97.83 -78.26 -11.42
N ASP A 547 98.30 -78.72 -12.59
CA ASP A 547 98.78 -77.91 -13.74
C ASP A 547 97.78 -76.83 -14.26
N THR A 548 96.49 -76.95 -13.95
CA THR A 548 95.44 -76.00 -14.38
C THR A 548 95.38 -74.73 -13.51
N ASP A 549 95.79 -74.81 -12.25
CA ASP A 549 95.73 -73.70 -11.29
C ASP A 549 96.99 -72.83 -11.33
N ALA A 550 98.06 -73.30 -11.98
CA ALA A 550 99.31 -72.54 -12.14
C ALA A 550 99.10 -71.21 -12.89
N GLU A 551 98.28 -71.19 -13.94
CA GLU A 551 97.96 -69.96 -14.70
C GLU A 551 97.11 -68.99 -13.85
N VAL A 552 96.16 -69.50 -13.07
CA VAL A 552 95.34 -68.71 -12.14
C VAL A 552 96.23 -68.06 -11.07
N ILE A 553 97.15 -68.84 -10.48
CA ILE A 553 98.09 -68.37 -9.46
C ILE A 553 99.01 -67.29 -10.03
N GLU A 554 99.56 -67.46 -11.23
CA GLU A 554 100.42 -66.46 -11.88
C GLU A 554 99.65 -65.16 -12.16
N LEU A 555 98.43 -65.27 -12.69
CA LEU A 555 97.60 -64.14 -13.05
C LEU A 555 97.14 -63.33 -11.81
N VAL A 556 96.73 -64.02 -10.73
CA VAL A 556 96.34 -63.37 -9.47
C VAL A 556 97.55 -62.78 -8.74
N ASN A 557 98.70 -63.46 -8.72
CA ASN A 557 99.92 -62.91 -8.11
C ASN A 557 100.41 -61.66 -8.87
N THR A 558 100.40 -61.70 -10.20
CA THR A 558 100.72 -60.52 -11.04
C THR A 558 99.79 -59.37 -10.73
N MET A 559 98.48 -59.64 -10.65
CA MET A 559 97.49 -58.64 -10.26
C MET A 559 97.79 -58.06 -8.88
N LEU A 560 98.05 -58.89 -7.87
CA LEU A 560 98.33 -58.45 -6.50
C LEU A 560 99.60 -57.61 -6.45
N ASP A 561 100.67 -58.02 -7.12
CA ASP A 561 101.96 -57.31 -7.15
C ASP A 561 101.89 -55.93 -7.81
N GLU A 562 101.08 -55.80 -8.85
CA GLU A 562 100.81 -54.54 -9.55
C GLU A 562 99.68 -53.73 -8.88
N HIS A 563 98.99 -54.28 -7.88
CA HIS A 563 97.80 -53.67 -7.30
C HIS A 563 98.16 -52.36 -6.54
N PRO A 564 97.51 -51.21 -6.84
CA PRO A 564 97.87 -49.91 -6.28
C PRO A 564 97.73 -49.81 -4.75
N TRP A 565 97.01 -50.76 -4.14
CA TRP A 565 96.74 -50.87 -2.71
C TRP A 565 97.68 -51.83 -1.94
N ARG A 566 98.59 -52.56 -2.62
CA ARG A 566 99.56 -53.45 -1.95
C ARG A 566 100.83 -52.72 -1.47
N ARG A 567 101.05 -51.47 -1.91
CA ARG A 567 102.25 -50.65 -1.63
C ARG A 567 102.04 -49.47 -0.64
N ARG A 568 100.99 -49.48 0.18
CA ARG A 568 100.78 -48.44 1.20
C ARG A 568 100.36 -49.00 2.55
#